data_AF-D3F620-F1
#
_entry.id   AF-D3F620-F1
#
_cell.length_a   1.000
_cell.length_b   1.000
_cell.length_c   1.000
_cell.angle_alpha   90.00
_cell.angle_beta   90.00
_cell.angle_gamma   90.00
#
_symmetry.space_group_name_H-M   'P 1'
#
loop_
_entity.id
_entity.type
_entity.pdbx_description
1 polymer ?
#
loop_
_entity_poly.entity_id
_entity_poly.type
_entity_poly.pdbx_seq_one_letter_code
_entity_poly.pdbx_strand_id
1 'polypeptide(L)' 'MSSVKPKILEHDVVSLDVPMEAFPAGTIGTVVLVHSDEWVLVEVSDERGETIDELFEARSDQLTIVS' A
#
# COMPACT_ATOMS: atom_id res chain seq x y z
N MET A 1 -17.48 -17.47 -7.61
CA MET A 1 -17.07 -17.08 -6.24
C MET A 1 -16.64 -15.64 -6.34
N SER A 2 -17.38 -14.70 -5.76
CA SER A 2 -16.97 -13.29 -5.73
C SER A 2 -15.80 -13.18 -4.78
N SER A 3 -14.60 -12.95 -5.31
CA SER A 3 -13.43 -12.67 -4.49
C SER A 3 -13.61 -11.27 -3.92
N VAL A 4 -14.04 -11.17 -2.66
CA VAL A 4 -14.10 -9.89 -1.95
C VAL A 4 -12.65 -9.57 -1.57
N LYS A 5 -12.03 -8.58 -2.24
CA LYS A 5 -10.76 -8.02 -1.74
C LYS A 5 -11.03 -7.44 -0.34
N PRO A 6 -10.23 -7.78 0.68
CA PRO A 6 -10.38 -7.19 2.01
C PRO A 6 -10.23 -5.67 1.92
N LYS A 7 -10.97 -4.95 2.76
CA LYS A 7 -10.88 -3.49 2.84
C LYS A 7 -9.55 -3.11 3.47
N ILE A 8 -8.81 -2.22 2.81
CA ILE A 8 -7.56 -1.64 3.33
C ILE A 8 -7.89 -0.58 4.39
N LEU A 9 -7.18 -0.63 5.51
CA LEU A 9 -7.30 0.25 6.65
C LEU A 9 -5.96 0.93 6.96
N GLU A 10 -5.99 1.96 7.81
CA GLU A 10 -4.77 2.55 8.35
C GLU A 10 -3.98 1.53 9.17
N HIS A 11 -2.66 1.58 9.05
CA HIS A 11 -1.66 0.67 9.60
C HIS A 11 -1.63 -0.73 8.98
N ASP A 12 -2.40 -0.99 7.93
CA ASP A 12 -2.22 -2.21 7.13
C ASP A 12 -0.87 -2.15 6.41
N VAL A 13 -0.15 -3.26 6.45
CA VAL A 13 1.04 -3.45 5.61
C VAL A 13 0.58 -3.94 4.25
N VAL A 14 0.96 -3.22 3.21
CA VAL A 14 0.53 -3.46 1.83
C VAL A 14 1.72 -3.59 0.90
N SER A 15 1.49 -4.25 -0.23
CA SER A 15 2.44 -4.35 -1.34
C SER A 15 1.79 -3.81 -2.62
N LEU A 16 2.58 -3.08 -3.42
CA LEU A 16 2.16 -2.58 -4.73
C LEU A 16 2.00 -3.73 -5.74
N ASP A 17 0.79 -3.91 -6.27
CA ASP A 17 0.50 -4.89 -7.32
C ASP A 17 1.12 -4.47 -8.67
N VAL A 18 1.25 -3.15 -8.91
CA VAL A 18 1.79 -2.54 -10.14
C VAL A 18 2.79 -1.44 -9.79
N PRO A 19 3.78 -1.16 -10.65
CA PRO A 19 4.72 -0.08 -10.40
C PRO A 19 4.02 1.29 -10.39
N MET A 20 4.45 2.18 -9.50
CA MET A 20 3.95 3.54 -9.35
C MET A 20 5.12 4.52 -9.23
N GLU A 21 5.24 5.46 -10.16
CA GLU A 21 6.32 6.45 -10.21
C GLU A 21 7.72 5.82 -10.03
N ALA A 22 8.39 6.08 -8.90
CA ALA A 22 9.71 5.57 -8.55
C ALA A 22 9.67 4.19 -7.88
N PHE A 23 8.49 3.69 -7.52
CA PHE A 23 8.30 2.47 -6.75
C PHE A 23 7.96 1.28 -7.66
N PRO A 24 8.80 0.24 -7.72
CA PRO A 24 8.48 -0.97 -8.47
C PRO A 24 7.29 -1.73 -7.84
N ALA A 25 6.65 -2.59 -8.62
CA ALA A 25 5.72 -3.58 -8.06
C ALA A 25 6.44 -4.43 -7.01
N GLY A 26 5.72 -4.81 -5.95
CA GLY A 26 6.26 -5.51 -4.81
C GLY A 26 6.80 -4.59 -3.70
N THR A 27 6.94 -3.27 -3.95
CA THR A 27 7.31 -2.31 -2.89
C THR A 27 6.33 -2.44 -1.74
N ILE A 28 6.89 -2.61 -0.53
CA ILE A 28 6.13 -2.76 0.70
C ILE A 28 6.03 -1.40 1.37
N GLY A 29 4.88 -1.12 1.96
CA GLY A 29 4.71 0.04 2.80
C GLY A 29 3.57 -0.13 3.79
N THR A 30 3.46 0.84 4.68
CA THR A 30 2.39 0.90 5.68
C THR A 30 1.39 1.98 5.28
N VAL A 31 0.10 1.66 5.29
CA VAL A 31 -0.94 2.66 5.04
C VAL A 31 -0.98 3.62 6.22
N VAL A 32 -0.69 4.89 6.00
CA VAL A 32 -0.68 5.91 7.07
C VAL A 32 -1.95 6.77 7.07
N LEU A 33 -2.69 6.79 5.97
CA LEU A 33 -3.96 7.52 5.86
C LEU A 33 -4.87 6.88 4.81
N VAL A 34 -6.16 6.76 5.13
CA VAL A 34 -7.20 6.36 4.17
C VAL A 34 -8.05 7.59 3.83
N HIS A 35 -7.84 8.18 2.66
CA HIS A 35 -8.60 9.36 2.21
C HIS A 35 -10.04 9.00 1.86
N SER A 36 -10.23 7.86 1.20
CA SER A 36 -11.53 7.29 0.83
C SER A 36 -11.41 5.77 0.67
N ASP A 37 -12.50 5.07 0.42
CA ASP A 37 -12.47 3.63 0.14
C ASP A 37 -11.61 3.27 -1.09
N GLU A 38 -11.28 4.26 -1.93
CA GLU A 38 -10.50 4.08 -3.16
C GLU A 38 -9.05 4.55 -3.07
N TRP A 39 -8.72 5.50 -2.20
CA TRP A 39 -7.41 6.17 -2.17
C TRP A 39 -6.79 6.16 -0.79
N VAL A 40 -5.52 5.76 -0.73
CA VAL A 40 -4.73 5.66 0.49
C VAL A 40 -3.37 6.30 0.30
N LEU A 41 -2.80 6.80 1.39
CA LEU A 41 -1.43 7.26 1.48
C LEU A 41 -0.60 6.14 2.13
N VAL A 42 0.48 5.75 1.48
CA VAL A 42 1.36 4.67 1.92
C VAL A 42 2.75 5.24 2.19
N GLU A 43 3.29 4.91 3.35
CA GLU A 43 4.67 5.17 3.74
C GLU A 43 5.53 3.97 3.38
N VAL A 44 6.58 4.20 2.60
CA VAL A 44 7.41 3.14 2.02
C VAL A 44 8.31 2.54 3.10
N SER A 45 8.50 1.23 3.05
CA SER A 45 9.46 0.52 3.90
C SER A 45 10.63 -0.01 3.06
N ASP A 46 11.83 0.01 3.63
CA ASP A 46 13.01 -0.61 3.02
C ASP A 46 12.99 -2.14 3.15
N GLU A 47 14.05 -2.81 2.66
CA GLU A 47 14.21 -4.26 2.73
C GLU A 47 14.28 -4.83 4.17
N ARG A 48 14.46 -3.97 5.18
CA ARG A 48 14.50 -4.32 6.60
C ARG A 48 13.18 -4.03 7.31
N GLY A 49 12.20 -3.47 6.59
CA GLY A 49 10.93 -3.03 7.15
C GLY A 49 11.03 -1.70 7.90
N GLU A 50 12.13 -0.96 7.72
CA GLU A 50 12.25 0.39 8.26
C GLU A 50 11.58 1.38 7.32
N THR A 51 10.77 2.28 7.88
CA THR A 51 10.20 3.41 7.13
C THR A 51 11.33 4.23 6.52
N ILE A 52 11.23 4.45 5.22
CA ILE A 52 11.94 5.54 4.54
C ILE A 52 10.94 6.69 4.43
N ASP A 53 11.35 7.95 4.68
CA ASP A 53 10.51 9.16 4.67
C ASP A 53 9.96 9.50 3.25
N GLU A 54 9.51 8.49 2.50
CA GLU A 54 8.92 8.55 1.18
C GLU A 54 7.48 8.06 1.27
N LEU A 55 6.58 8.87 0.73
CA LEU A 55 5.14 8.63 0.72
C LEU A 55 4.66 8.58 -0.72
N PHE A 56 3.70 7.68 -1.00
CA PHE A 56 2.97 7.69 -2.26
C PHE A 56 1.48 7.51 -2.03
N GLU A 57 0.67 8.16 -2.87
CA GLU A 57 -0.76 7.91 -2.94
C GLU A 57 -1.02 6.74 -3.90
N ALA A 58 -1.83 5.77 -3.48
CA ALA A 58 -2.20 4.63 -4.31
C ALA A 58 -3.69 4.32 -4.23
N ARG A 59 -4.21 3.69 -5.30
CA ARG A 59 -5.58 3.17 -5.26
C ARG A 59 -5.61 1.86 -4.50
N SER A 60 -6.65 1.66 -3.69
CA SER A 60 -6.84 0.45 -2.90
C SER A 60 -6.93 -0.82 -3.74
N ASP A 61 -7.36 -0.73 -5.01
CA ASP A 61 -7.41 -1.84 -5.94
C ASP A 61 -6.04 -2.25 -6.51
N GLN A 62 -5.02 -1.38 -6.39
CA GLN A 62 -3.63 -1.61 -6.79
C GLN A 62 -2.74 -2.15 -5.66
N LEU A 63 -3.33 -2.39 -4.49
CA LEU A 63 -2.63 -2.85 -3.30
C LEU A 63 -3.14 -4.22 -2.87
N THR A 64 -2.24 -4.97 -2.25
CA THR A 64 -2.53 -6.24 -1.58
C THR A 64 -2.00 -6.20 -0.16
N ILE A 65 -2.84 -6.55 0.82
CA ILE A 65 -2.45 -6.66 2.24
C ILE A 65 -1.48 -7.84 2.39
N VAL A 66 -0.34 -7.63 3.04
CA VAL A 66 0.73 -8.63 3.19
C VAL A 66 0.77 -9.28 4.58
N SER A 67 0.03 -8.77 5.57
CA SER A 67 -0.09 -9.34 6.93
C SER A 67 -1.50 -9.31 7.48
#